data_AF-A0A1W9VJG2-F1
#
_entry.id   AF-A0A1W9VJG2-F1
#
_cell.length_a   1.000
_cell.length_b   1.000
_cell.length_c   1.000
_cell.angle_alpha   90.00
_cell.angle_beta   90.00
_cell.angle_gamma   90.00
#
_symmetry.space_group_name_H-M   'P 1'
#
loop_
_entity.id
_entity.type
_entity.pdbx_description
1 polymer ?
#
loop_
_entity_poly.entity_id
_entity_poly.type
_entity_poly.pdbx_seq_one_letter_code
_entity_poly.pdbx_strand_id
1 'polypeptide(L)'
;MPEVRSRQASIEDILTSLIYDGSFDCAVVASGDGLPVAMVGQNNAPMLAAVAASMKDLAERAHPGITEISSRDNQGNRVVSRYFSIDQDLLLLTVKMPAKHTYRIAL
;
A
#
# COMPACT_ATOMS: atom_id res chain seq x y z
N MET A 1 3.46 -0.82 -27.05
CA MET A 1 2.42 -1.34 -26.15
C MET A 1 1.77 -0.16 -25.40
N PRO A 2 0.61 0.35 -25.86
CA PRO A 2 -0.01 1.57 -25.32
C PRO A 2 -0.91 1.32 -24.09
N GLU A 3 -1.50 0.13 -23.97
CA GLU A 3 -2.56 -0.15 -22.99
C GLU A 3 -2.09 -0.18 -21.53
N VAL A 4 -0.85 -0.63 -21.28
CA VAL A 4 -0.28 -0.75 -19.92
C VAL A 4 -0.09 0.63 -19.28
N ARG A 5 0.38 1.63 -20.05
CA ARG A 5 0.54 3.01 -19.56
C ARG A 5 -0.79 3.65 -19.18
N SER A 6 -1.87 3.32 -19.90
CA SER A 6 -3.20 3.83 -19.59
C SER A 6 -3.73 3.30 -18.25
N ARG A 7 -3.48 2.02 -17.93
CA ARG A 7 -3.94 1.42 -16.66
C ARG A 7 -3.13 1.90 -15.46
N GLN A 8 -1.81 1.97 -15.60
CA GLN A 8 -0.95 2.51 -14.55
C GLN A 8 -1.35 3.96 -14.22
N ALA A 9 -1.54 4.80 -15.23
CA ALA A 9 -1.99 6.19 -15.03
C ALA A 9 -3.33 6.26 -14.30
N SER A 10 -4.32 5.43 -14.65
CA SER A 10 -5.60 5.40 -13.93
C SER A 10 -5.46 4.97 -12.47
N ILE A 11 -4.56 4.04 -12.15
CA ILE A 11 -4.30 3.66 -10.75
C ILE A 11 -3.61 4.80 -10.01
N GLU A 12 -2.63 5.46 -10.64
CA GLU A 12 -1.94 6.62 -10.07
C GLU A 12 -2.88 7.81 -9.81
N ASP A 13 -3.87 8.05 -10.67
CA ASP A 13 -4.91 9.05 -10.43
C ASP A 13 -5.72 8.72 -9.16
N ILE A 14 -6.14 7.46 -9.00
CA ILE A 14 -6.84 6.99 -7.78
C ILE A 14 -5.95 7.14 -6.54
N LEU A 15 -4.67 6.77 -6.64
CA LEU A 15 -3.71 6.91 -5.55
C LEU A 15 -3.46 8.38 -5.18
N THR A 16 -3.46 9.27 -6.16
CA THR A 16 -3.34 10.71 -5.95
C THR A 16 -4.54 11.24 -5.16
N SER A 17 -5.77 10.88 -5.53
CA SER A 17 -6.97 11.21 -4.76
C SER A 17 -6.92 10.62 -3.34
N LEU A 18 -6.51 9.35 -3.21
CA LEU A 18 -6.39 8.69 -1.90
C LEU A 18 -5.39 9.40 -0.98
N ILE A 19 -4.24 9.82 -1.50
CA ILE A 19 -3.24 10.57 -0.75
C ILE A 19 -3.78 11.92 -0.30
N TYR A 20 -4.48 12.63 -1.20
CA TYR A 20 -5.05 13.94 -0.91
C TYR A 20 -6.12 13.85 0.18
N ASP A 21 -7.09 12.95 0.02
CA ASP A 21 -8.21 12.76 0.95
C ASP A 21 -7.74 12.20 2.31
N GLY A 22 -6.77 11.28 2.27
CA GLY A 22 -6.22 10.63 3.46
C GLY A 22 -5.11 11.41 4.17
N SER A 23 -4.62 12.50 3.58
CA SER A 23 -3.41 13.22 4.05
C SER A 23 -2.22 12.27 4.25
N PHE A 24 -1.98 11.40 3.28
CA PHE A 24 -0.89 10.43 3.30
C PHE A 24 0.39 11.02 2.69
N ASP A 25 1.56 10.51 3.08
CA ASP A 25 2.85 10.94 2.51
C ASP A 25 3.14 10.21 1.19
N CYS A 26 2.69 8.97 1.07
CA CYS A 26 2.79 8.17 -0.13
C CYS A 26 1.79 7.01 -0.12
N ALA A 27 1.51 6.50 -1.31
CA ALA A 27 0.71 5.30 -1.54
C ALA A 27 1.32 4.47 -2.68
N VAL A 28 1.29 3.16 -2.54
CA VAL A 28 1.77 2.21 -3.55
C VAL A 28 0.82 1.03 -3.65
N VAL A 29 0.49 0.67 -4.89
CA VAL A 29 -0.08 -0.64 -5.22
C VAL A 29 1.05 -1.50 -5.74
N ALA A 30 1.19 -2.70 -5.20
CA ALA A 30 2.17 -3.68 -5.62
C ALA A 30 1.56 -5.07 -5.73
N SER A 31 2.21 -5.95 -6.48
CA SER A 31 1.90 -7.38 -6.51
C SER A 31 2.29 -8.08 -5.20
N GLY A 32 1.83 -9.32 -5.04
CA GLY A 32 2.09 -10.12 -3.84
C GLY A 32 3.57 -10.39 -3.53
N ASP A 33 4.44 -10.28 -4.52
CA ASP A 33 5.91 -10.35 -4.40
C ASP A 33 6.57 -8.98 -4.11
N GLY A 34 5.77 -7.91 -4.00
CA GLY A 34 6.23 -6.58 -3.65
C GLY A 34 6.70 -5.71 -4.83
N LEU A 35 6.49 -6.14 -6.07
CA LEU A 35 6.81 -5.33 -7.25
C LEU A 35 5.77 -4.20 -7.43
N PRO A 36 6.20 -2.92 -7.50
CA PRO A 36 5.27 -1.81 -7.68
C PRO A 36 4.53 -1.90 -9.03
N VAL A 37 3.20 -1.77 -8.95
CA VAL A 37 2.30 -1.61 -10.11
C VAL A 37 2.07 -0.14 -10.39
N ALA A 38 1.90 0.66 -9.35
CA ALA A 38 1.67 2.11 -9.40
C ALA A 38 2.06 2.75 -8.05
N MET A 39 2.53 3.98 -8.06
CA MET A 39 2.92 4.69 -6.84
C MET A 39 2.80 6.20 -6.99
N VAL A 40 2.46 6.86 -5.88
CA VAL A 40 2.40 8.33 -5.78
C VAL A 40 3.00 8.76 -4.45
N GLY A 41 3.67 9.92 -4.43
CA GLY A 41 4.31 10.50 -3.24
C GLY A 41 5.80 10.21 -3.15
N GLN A 42 6.32 10.07 -1.92
CA GLN A 42 7.77 9.97 -1.66
C GLN A 42 8.48 8.81 -2.39
N ASN A 43 9.77 9.02 -2.71
CA ASN A 43 10.64 8.08 -3.44
C ASN A 43 10.88 6.72 -2.74
N ASN A 44 10.51 6.56 -1.47
CA ASN A 44 10.69 5.30 -0.73
C ASN A 44 9.50 4.33 -0.87
N ALA A 45 8.47 4.68 -1.66
CA ALA A 45 7.29 3.83 -1.85
C ALA A 45 7.61 2.39 -2.33
N PRO A 46 8.59 2.14 -3.24
CA PRO A 46 8.96 0.78 -3.63
C PRO A 46 9.50 -0.06 -2.47
N MET A 47 10.29 0.55 -1.57
CA MET A 47 10.81 -0.14 -0.40
C MET A 47 9.67 -0.53 0.55
N LEU A 48 8.68 0.33 0.74
CA LEU A 48 7.51 0.04 1.57
C LEU A 48 6.69 -1.13 1.02
N ALA A 49 6.52 -1.22 -0.30
CA ALA A 49 5.85 -2.34 -0.95
C ALA A 49 6.57 -3.68 -0.71
N ALA A 50 7.88 -3.71 -0.90
CA ALA A 50 8.69 -4.92 -0.69
C ALA A 50 8.64 -5.40 0.77
N VAL A 51 8.72 -4.46 1.74
CA VAL A 51 8.58 -4.78 3.16
C VAL A 51 7.17 -5.29 3.47
N ALA A 52 6.13 -4.64 2.94
CA ALA A 52 4.75 -5.05 3.14
C ALA A 52 4.46 -6.46 2.60
N ALA A 53 4.99 -6.81 1.43
CA ALA A 53 4.90 -8.16 0.87
C ALA A 53 5.57 -9.19 1.78
N SER A 54 6.81 -8.92 2.21
CA SER A 54 7.56 -9.80 3.12
C SER A 54 6.85 -10.00 4.46
N MET A 55 6.24 -8.94 5.00
CA MET A 55 5.47 -9.02 6.25
C MET A 55 4.20 -9.84 6.10
N LYS A 56 3.57 -9.85 4.91
CA LYS A 56 2.38 -10.67 4.65
C LYS A 56 2.70 -12.15 4.83
N ASP A 57 3.76 -12.64 4.19
CA ASP A 57 4.13 -14.05 4.23
C ASP A 57 4.45 -14.51 5.66
N LEU A 58 5.04 -13.64 6.46
CA LEU A 58 5.29 -13.91 7.86
C LEU A 58 3.99 -13.93 8.68
N ALA A 59 3.12 -12.94 8.47
CA ALA A 59 1.89 -12.79 9.22
C ALA A 59 0.86 -13.88 8.89
N GLU A 60 0.74 -14.28 7.62
CA GLU A 60 -0.19 -15.31 7.16
C GLU A 60 0.10 -16.67 7.80
N ARG A 61 1.39 -16.97 8.07
CA ARG A 61 1.80 -18.19 8.80
C ARG A 61 1.35 -18.19 10.26
N ALA A 62 1.28 -17.01 10.88
CA ALA A 62 0.86 -16.85 12.27
C ALA A 62 -0.67 -16.71 12.39
N HIS A 63 -1.29 -16.07 11.40
CA HIS A 63 -2.72 -15.78 11.38
C HIS A 63 -3.24 -15.83 9.93
N PRO A 64 -3.78 -17.00 9.50
CA PRO A 64 -4.36 -17.15 8.17
C PRO A 64 -5.51 -16.16 7.93
N GLY A 65 -5.58 -15.61 6.72
CA GLY A 65 -6.61 -14.66 6.32
C GLY A 65 -6.33 -13.21 6.75
N ILE A 66 -5.07 -12.83 6.97
CA ILE A 66 -4.76 -11.45 7.36
C ILE A 66 -4.99 -10.50 6.18
N THR A 67 -5.89 -9.54 6.35
CA THR A 67 -6.23 -8.57 5.30
C THR A 67 -5.46 -7.27 5.44
N GLU A 68 -4.87 -7.00 6.62
CA GLU A 68 -4.26 -5.71 6.92
C GLU A 68 -3.14 -5.86 7.96
N ILE A 69 -2.00 -5.23 7.69
CA ILE A 69 -0.92 -5.06 8.65
C ILE A 69 -0.68 -3.57 8.85
N SER A 70 -0.55 -3.15 10.10
CA SER A 70 -0.17 -1.80 10.45
C SER A 70 1.07 -1.81 11.32
N SER A 71 2.05 -0.99 10.96
CA SER A 71 3.29 -0.79 11.71
C SER A 71 3.59 0.71 11.87
N ARG A 72 4.59 1.03 12.68
CA ARG A 72 5.13 2.38 12.79
C ARG A 72 6.60 2.38 12.42
N ASP A 73 7.05 3.39 11.70
CA ASP A 73 8.48 3.63 11.48
C ASP A 73 9.13 4.28 12.72
N ASN A 74 10.45 4.46 12.67
CA ASN A 74 11.22 5.05 13.77
C ASN A 74 10.86 6.53 14.05
N GLN A 75 10.20 7.20 13.11
CA GLN A 75 9.71 8.57 13.26
C GLN A 75 8.27 8.60 13.82
N GLY A 76 7.69 7.42 14.08
CA GLY A 76 6.32 7.27 14.57
C GLY A 76 5.27 7.37 13.47
N ASN A 77 5.65 7.51 12.19
CA ASN A 77 4.73 7.50 11.07
C ASN A 77 4.12 6.12 10.95
N ARG A 78 2.82 6.05 10.65
CA ARG A 78 2.13 4.78 10.51
C ARG A 78 2.23 4.31 9.06
N VAL A 79 2.58 3.04 8.89
CA VAL A 79 2.52 2.34 7.60
C VAL A 79 1.38 1.34 7.71
N VAL A 80 0.46 1.36 6.75
CA VAL A 80 -0.66 0.42 6.67
C VAL A 80 -0.58 -0.27 5.33
N SER A 81 -0.60 -1.60 5.33
CA SER A 81 -0.62 -2.44 4.14
C SER A 81 -1.88 -3.27 4.16
N ARG A 82 -2.76 -3.09 3.18
CA ARG A 82 -3.97 -3.91 2.99
C ARG A 82 -3.76 -4.85 1.82
N TYR A 83 -4.10 -6.12 2.03
CA TYR A 83 -3.96 -7.18 1.06
C TYR A 83 -5.33 -7.51 0.46
N PHE A 84 -5.38 -7.66 -0.85
CA PHE A 84 -6.62 -7.98 -1.56
C PHE A 84 -6.28 -8.74 -2.84
N SER A 85 -7.22 -9.53 -3.33
CA SER A 85 -7.08 -10.25 -4.59
C SER A 85 -8.02 -9.66 -5.63
N ILE A 86 -7.53 -9.50 -6.85
CA ILE A 86 -8.36 -9.30 -8.05
C ILE A 86 -8.19 -10.56 -8.87
N ASP A 87 -9.28 -11.32 -9.04
CA ASP A 87 -9.23 -12.67 -9.61
C ASP A 87 -8.23 -13.58 -8.87
N GLN A 88 -7.14 -13.97 -9.53
CA GLN A 88 -6.07 -14.80 -8.97
C GLN A 88 -4.84 -13.98 -8.53
N ASP A 89 -4.80 -12.69 -8.85
CA ASP A 89 -3.67 -11.83 -8.56
C ASP A 89 -3.78 -11.24 -7.17
N LEU A 90 -2.82 -11.61 -6.31
CA LEU A 90 -2.66 -10.97 -5.02
C LEU A 90 -2.01 -9.60 -5.20
N LEU A 91 -2.67 -8.59 -4.65
CA LEU A 91 -2.19 -7.22 -4.60
C LEU A 91 -2.12 -6.72 -3.16
N LEU A 92 -1.33 -5.68 -2.97
CA LEU A 92 -1.24 -4.93 -1.73
C LEU A 92 -1.31 -3.44 -2.00
N LEU A 93 -2.06 -2.74 -1.17
CA LEU A 93 -2.08 -1.28 -1.09
C LEU A 93 -1.36 -0.89 0.20
N THR A 94 -0.24 -0.19 0.06
CA THR A 94 0.51 0.33 1.19
C THR A 94 0.48 1.84 1.20
N VAL A 95 0.13 2.42 2.35
CA VAL A 95 0.13 3.87 2.58
C VAL A 95 1.00 4.22 3.77
N LYS A 96 1.68 5.37 3.71
CA LYS A 96 2.41 5.96 4.83
C LYS A 96 1.72 7.25 5.26
N MET A 97 1.56 7.45 6.56
CA MET A 97 0.93 8.66 7.11
C MET A 97 1.72 9.24 8.30
N PRO A 98 1.70 10.57 8.49
CA PRO A 98 2.38 11.21 9.61
C PRO A 98 1.89 10.73 10.98
N ALA A 99 2.76 10.81 12.00
CA ALA A 99 2.60 10.25 13.35
C ALA A 99 1.37 10.68 14.20
N LYS A 100 0.43 11.45 13.65
CA LYS A 100 -0.76 11.99 14.34
C LYS A 100 -2.07 11.86 13.54
N HIS A 101 -2.02 11.22 12.38
CA HIS A 101 -3.20 11.01 11.54
C HIS A 101 -3.77 9.60 11.74
N THR A 102 -5.10 9.49 11.69
CA THR A 102 -5.81 8.22 11.77
C THR A 102 -6.33 7.88 10.37
N TYR A 103 -6.08 6.67 9.87
CA TYR A 103 -6.54 6.23 8.55
C TYR A 103 -7.94 5.62 8.54
N ARG A 104 -8.50 5.32 9.71
CA ARG A 104 -9.91 4.94 9.88
C ARG A 104 -10.61 6.05 10.64
N ILE A 105 -11.64 6.62 10.03
CA ILE A 105 -12.68 7.31 10.79
C ILE A 105 -13.34 6.20 11.62
N ALA A 106 -13.41 6.39 12.94
CA ALA A 106 -14.22 5.52 13.76
C ALA A 106 -15.68 5.67 13.29
N LEU A 107 -16.20 4.65 12.61
CA LEU A 107 -17.63 4.49 12.37
C LEU A 107 -18.29 3.97 13.64
#